data_AF-A0A0D0IP84-F1
#
_entry.id   AF-A0A0D0IP84-F1
#
_cell.length_a   1.000
_cell.length_b   1.000
_cell.length_c   1.000
_cell.angle_alpha   90.00
_cell.angle_beta   90.00
_cell.angle_gamma   90.00
#
_symmetry.space_group_name_H-M   'P 1'
#
loop_
_entity.id
_entity.type
_entity.pdbx_description
1 polymer ?
#
loop_
_entity_poly.entity_id
_entity_poly.type
_entity_poly.pdbx_seq_one_letter_code
_entity_poly.pdbx_strand_id
1 'polypeptide(L)'
;MSTSAPVPRAPLSAVGDEITISPSALRSLGGELQRFMLEYRFAMQEIETKLAILREEFVHMHEYNPIEHVSSRVKSADSLLSKVERRGVTPEISEIRREIQDIAGVRVTCAFIRDVYRLFGLLTQQDDITVLEVEDYIEHPKDNGYKSLHAILSVPVYLSSGRVDVPVEVQFRTIAMDFWASLEHKIYYKYQRQVPEEMMAELKQAADSAAELDTRMQSLHVQMHGEPPPTSPINLQEIREVRERIRRV
;
A
#
# COMPACT_ATOMS: atom_id res chain seq x y z
N MET A 1 19.10 2.77 -79.39
CA MET A 1 18.90 1.37 -78.99
C MET A 1 20.16 0.88 -78.30
N SER A 2 20.16 0.81 -76.97
CA SER A 2 21.09 -0.03 -76.22
C SER A 2 20.53 -0.27 -74.83
N THR A 3 20.52 -1.54 -74.50
CA THR A 3 19.81 -2.25 -73.43
C THR A 3 20.47 -2.03 -72.07
N SER A 4 19.64 -1.82 -71.05
CA SER A 4 20.01 -1.77 -69.64
C SER A 4 20.50 -3.14 -69.14
N ALA A 5 21.71 -3.20 -68.58
CA ALA A 5 22.16 -4.30 -67.74
C ALA A 5 21.79 -4.00 -66.26
N PRO A 6 21.31 -4.98 -65.47
CA PRO A 6 21.00 -4.75 -64.07
C PRO A 6 22.29 -4.78 -63.23
N VAL A 7 22.43 -3.80 -62.34
CA VAL A 7 23.47 -3.76 -61.30
C VAL A 7 23.15 -4.84 -60.26
N PRO A 8 24.10 -5.71 -59.85
CA PRO A 8 23.85 -6.64 -58.76
C PRO A 8 23.77 -5.85 -57.44
N ARG A 9 22.61 -5.90 -56.78
CA ARG A 9 22.48 -5.46 -55.39
C ARG A 9 23.24 -6.44 -54.50
N ALA A 10 24.24 -5.94 -53.78
CA ALA A 10 24.85 -6.67 -52.67
C ALA A 10 23.74 -7.07 -51.66
N PRO A 11 23.80 -8.27 -51.06
CA PRO A 11 22.92 -8.60 -49.95
C PRO A 11 23.24 -7.65 -48.79
N LEU A 12 22.23 -6.93 -48.29
CA LEU A 12 22.34 -6.21 -47.03
C LEU A 12 22.62 -7.25 -45.93
N SER A 13 23.81 -7.17 -45.35
CA SER A 13 24.18 -7.89 -44.14
C SER A 13 23.30 -7.46 -42.96
N ALA A 14 22.88 -8.46 -42.20
CA ALA A 14 22.14 -8.37 -40.95
C ALA A 14 22.71 -7.37 -39.94
N VAL A 15 21.83 -6.68 -39.22
CA VAL A 15 21.85 -6.58 -37.75
C VAL A 15 20.41 -6.39 -37.29
N GLY A 16 19.71 -7.50 -37.05
CA GLY A 16 18.55 -7.50 -36.16
C GLY A 16 18.99 -8.21 -34.90
N ASP A 17 19.28 -7.46 -33.84
CA ASP A 17 19.54 -8.02 -32.51
C ASP A 17 18.24 -8.68 -32.01
N GLU A 18 18.03 -9.94 -32.36
CA GLU A 18 17.09 -10.79 -31.65
C GLU A 18 17.66 -11.05 -30.26
N ILE A 19 17.13 -10.33 -29.26
CA ILE A 19 17.41 -10.60 -27.84
C ILE A 19 16.92 -12.02 -27.54
N THR A 20 17.82 -12.99 -27.68
CA THR A 20 17.52 -14.41 -27.47
C THR A 20 17.65 -14.72 -25.99
N ILE A 21 16.57 -14.51 -25.23
CA ILE A 21 16.54 -14.90 -23.81
C ILE A 21 16.43 -16.43 -23.74
N SER A 22 17.36 -17.10 -23.05
CA SER A 22 17.32 -18.55 -22.93
C SER A 22 16.13 -19.02 -22.08
N PRO A 23 15.52 -20.18 -22.37
CA PRO A 23 14.43 -20.72 -21.57
C PRO A 23 14.81 -20.97 -20.09
N SER A 24 16.08 -21.22 -19.79
CA SER A 24 16.58 -21.35 -18.42
C SER A 24 16.65 -20.01 -17.70
N ALA A 25 17.07 -18.94 -18.38
CA ALA A 25 17.06 -17.59 -17.83
C ALA A 25 15.63 -17.11 -17.53
N LEU A 26 14.68 -17.37 -18.44
CA LEU A 26 13.26 -17.07 -18.21
C LEU A 26 12.68 -17.83 -17.00
N ARG A 27 13.05 -19.11 -16.83
CA ARG A 27 12.64 -19.88 -15.65
C ARG A 27 13.28 -19.39 -14.35
N SER A 28 14.55 -18.98 -14.38
CA SER A 28 15.23 -18.39 -13.21
C SER A 28 14.55 -17.09 -12.79
N LEU A 29 14.34 -16.18 -13.75
CA LEU A 29 13.69 -14.89 -13.50
C LEU A 29 12.26 -15.08 -12.97
N GLY A 30 11.50 -16.03 -13.53
CA GLY A 30 10.18 -16.39 -13.03
C GLY A 30 10.21 -16.94 -11.60
N GLY A 31 11.19 -17.78 -11.28
CA GLY A 31 11.38 -18.33 -9.93
C GLY A 31 11.76 -17.27 -8.89
N GLU A 32 12.65 -16.35 -9.25
CA GLU A 32 13.06 -15.22 -8.41
C GLU A 32 11.88 -14.27 -8.13
N LEU A 33 11.12 -13.91 -9.18
CA LEU A 33 9.91 -13.08 -9.02
C LEU A 33 8.86 -13.81 -8.18
N GLN A 34 8.64 -15.11 -8.39
CA GLN A 34 7.68 -15.88 -7.60
C GLN A 34 8.06 -15.89 -6.11
N ARG A 35 9.35 -16.10 -5.80
CA ARG A 35 9.86 -16.07 -4.42
C ARG A 35 9.71 -14.69 -3.80
N PHE A 36 10.04 -13.64 -4.55
CA PHE A 36 9.82 -12.26 -4.13
C PHE A 36 8.35 -12.00 -3.78
N MET A 37 7.42 -12.40 -4.65
CA MET A 37 5.98 -12.24 -4.40
C MET A 37 5.48 -13.08 -3.21
N LEU A 38 6.08 -14.24 -2.95
CA LEU A 38 5.78 -15.05 -1.77
C LEU A 38 6.17 -14.34 -0.47
N GLU A 39 7.34 -13.69 -0.43
CA GLU A 39 7.77 -12.90 0.74
C GLU A 39 6.73 -11.84 1.13
N TYR A 40 6.17 -11.11 0.16
CA TYR A 40 5.10 -10.13 0.41
C TYR A 40 3.79 -10.75 0.87
N ARG A 41 3.45 -11.94 0.36
CA ARG A 41 2.27 -12.66 0.83
C ARG A 41 2.42 -13.08 2.28
N PHE A 42 3.58 -13.59 2.67
CA PHE A 42 3.84 -13.99 4.05
C PHE A 42 3.90 -12.77 4.99
N ALA A 43 4.55 -11.69 4.58
CA ALA A 43 4.56 -10.44 5.35
C ALA A 43 3.15 -9.89 5.59
N MET A 44 2.29 -9.97 4.57
CA MET A 44 0.87 -9.61 4.69
C MET A 44 0.14 -10.49 5.71
N GLN A 45 0.36 -11.81 5.68
CA GLN A 45 -0.26 -12.76 6.62
C GLN A 45 0.19 -12.54 8.07
N GLU A 46 1.46 -12.15 8.28
CA GLU A 46 1.97 -11.75 9.61
C GLU A 46 1.19 -10.55 10.16
N ILE A 47 0.98 -9.51 9.35
CA ILE A 47 0.18 -8.34 9.74
C ILE A 47 -1.29 -8.71 9.99
N GLU A 48 -1.89 -9.53 9.12
CA GLU A 48 -3.27 -10.01 9.31
C GLU A 48 -3.43 -10.75 10.63
N THR A 49 -2.48 -11.63 10.96
CA THR A 49 -2.48 -12.40 12.20
C THR A 49 -2.37 -11.49 13.42
N LYS A 50 -1.44 -10.53 13.39
CA LYS A 50 -1.28 -9.53 14.47
C LYS A 50 -2.56 -8.72 14.68
N LEU A 51 -3.21 -8.28 13.61
CA LEU A 51 -4.48 -7.55 13.67
C LEU A 51 -5.65 -8.43 14.16
N ALA A 52 -5.68 -9.70 13.76
CA ALA A 52 -6.68 -10.65 14.23
C ALA A 52 -6.57 -10.91 15.73
N ILE A 53 -5.34 -11.07 16.24
CA ILE A 53 -5.07 -11.22 17.68
C ILE A 53 -5.54 -9.98 18.45
N LEU A 54 -5.19 -8.77 17.98
CA LEU A 54 -5.67 -7.54 18.59
C LEU A 54 -7.20 -7.49 18.61
N ARG A 55 -7.85 -7.79 17.47
CA ARG A 55 -9.31 -7.84 17.38
C ARG A 55 -9.92 -8.81 18.40
N GLU A 56 -9.40 -10.02 18.50
CA GLU A 56 -9.88 -11.02 19.44
C GLU A 56 -9.68 -10.59 20.89
N GLU A 57 -8.50 -10.06 21.24
CA GLU A 57 -8.22 -9.51 22.57
C GLU A 57 -9.25 -8.42 22.93
N PHE A 58 -9.54 -7.49 22.01
CA PHE A 58 -10.53 -6.44 22.22
C PHE A 58 -11.93 -6.97 22.54
N VAL A 59 -12.38 -8.00 21.82
CA VAL A 59 -13.70 -8.61 22.06
C VAL A 59 -13.79 -9.24 23.44
N HIS A 60 -12.69 -9.79 23.98
CA HIS A 60 -12.71 -10.51 25.25
C HIS A 60 -12.40 -9.62 26.47
N MET A 61 -11.59 -8.58 26.29
CA MET A 61 -11.07 -7.74 27.38
C MET A 61 -11.73 -6.37 27.48
N HIS A 62 -12.47 -5.94 26.45
CA HIS A 62 -13.06 -4.61 26.37
C HIS A 62 -14.54 -4.66 25.99
N GLU A 63 -15.25 -3.57 26.28
CA GLU A 63 -16.69 -3.48 26.02
C GLU A 63 -17.04 -3.30 24.53
N TYR A 64 -16.06 -2.98 23.67
CA TYR A 64 -16.27 -2.85 22.24
C TYR A 64 -15.03 -3.23 21.42
N ASN A 65 -15.27 -3.65 20.17
CA ASN A 65 -14.24 -4.00 19.21
C ASN A 65 -13.93 -2.80 18.29
N PRO A 66 -12.69 -2.29 18.26
CA PRO A 66 -12.31 -1.16 17.42
C PRO A 66 -12.19 -1.53 15.92
N ILE A 67 -12.05 -2.82 15.59
CA ILE A 67 -11.86 -3.31 14.21
C ILE A 67 -13.19 -3.86 13.66
N GLU A 68 -13.72 -3.21 12.64
CA GLU A 68 -14.91 -3.68 11.93
C GLU A 68 -14.55 -4.75 10.90
N HIS A 69 -13.55 -4.43 10.06
CA HIS A 69 -13.13 -5.29 8.97
C HIS A 69 -11.66 -5.07 8.62
N VAL A 70 -10.99 -6.16 8.23
CA VAL A 70 -9.63 -6.14 7.67
C VAL A 70 -9.71 -6.73 6.27
N SER A 71 -9.14 -6.03 5.30
CA SER A 71 -8.95 -6.57 3.94
C SER A 71 -7.48 -6.47 3.57
N SER A 72 -6.98 -7.44 2.84
CA SER A 72 -5.61 -7.45 2.40
C SER A 72 -5.52 -7.79 0.91
N ARG A 73 -4.39 -7.42 0.31
CA ARG A 73 -4.05 -7.80 -1.06
C ARG A 73 -2.56 -7.78 -1.26
N VAL A 74 -2.11 -8.65 -2.17
CA VAL A 74 -0.81 -8.52 -2.82
C VAL A 74 -1.03 -8.14 -4.28
N LYS A 75 -0.27 -7.18 -4.77
CA LYS A 75 -0.31 -6.72 -6.16
C LYS A 75 0.01 -7.90 -7.09
N SER A 76 -0.66 -8.01 -8.25
CA SER A 76 -0.27 -9.02 -9.24
C SER A 76 1.11 -8.70 -9.82
N ALA A 77 1.83 -9.72 -10.33
CA ALA A 77 3.11 -9.54 -11.00
C ALA A 77 3.00 -8.53 -12.15
N ASP A 78 1.97 -8.65 -13.00
CA ASP A 78 1.75 -7.71 -14.11
C ASP A 78 1.56 -6.27 -13.61
N SER A 79 0.73 -6.08 -12.57
CA SER A 79 0.49 -4.77 -11.99
C SER A 79 1.75 -4.18 -11.34
N LEU A 80 2.61 -5.03 -10.75
CA LEU A 80 3.91 -4.63 -10.21
C LEU A 80 4.83 -4.17 -11.33
N LEU A 81 5.01 -4.97 -12.38
CA LEU A 81 5.86 -4.64 -13.52
C LEU A 81 5.42 -3.34 -14.20
N SER A 82 4.11 -3.16 -14.45
CA SER A 82 3.59 -1.88 -14.97
C SER A 82 3.87 -0.70 -14.05
N LYS A 83 3.92 -0.91 -12.72
CA LYS A 83 4.24 0.15 -11.76
C LYS A 83 5.73 0.47 -11.75
N VAL A 84 6.59 -0.54 -11.87
CA VAL A 84 8.05 -0.42 -12.01
C VAL A 84 8.39 0.40 -13.26
N GLU A 85 7.82 0.04 -14.41
CA GLU A 85 7.98 0.79 -15.66
C GLU A 85 7.49 2.23 -15.53
N ARG A 86 6.28 2.46 -15.00
CA ARG A 86 5.72 3.81 -14.83
C ARG A 86 6.55 4.69 -13.91
N ARG A 87 7.24 4.11 -12.93
CA ARG A 87 8.12 4.85 -12.00
C ARG A 87 9.56 4.93 -12.49
N GLY A 88 9.91 4.30 -13.60
CA GLY A 88 11.29 4.25 -14.11
C GLY A 88 12.26 3.54 -13.15
N VAL A 89 11.76 2.57 -12.38
CA VAL A 89 12.59 1.79 -11.45
C VAL A 89 13.29 0.69 -12.22
N THR A 90 14.57 0.46 -11.94
CA THR A 90 15.33 -0.66 -12.52
C THR A 90 14.64 -1.98 -12.18
N PRO A 91 14.48 -2.92 -13.13
CA PRO A 91 13.78 -4.19 -12.90
C PRO A 91 14.62 -5.22 -12.11
N GLU A 92 15.38 -4.74 -11.11
CA GLU A 92 16.12 -5.55 -10.15
C GLU A 92 15.33 -5.69 -8.85
N ILE A 93 15.29 -6.88 -8.28
CA ILE A 93 14.46 -7.20 -7.10
C ILE A 93 14.78 -6.30 -5.89
N SER A 94 16.05 -5.97 -5.67
CA SER A 94 16.50 -5.05 -4.61
C SER A 94 15.94 -3.64 -4.81
N GLU A 95 16.03 -3.12 -6.03
CA GLU A 95 15.55 -1.80 -6.41
C GLU A 95 14.02 -1.72 -6.30
N ILE A 96 13.32 -2.75 -6.79
CA ILE A 96 11.85 -2.84 -6.70
C ILE A 96 11.40 -2.82 -5.24
N ARG A 97 12.06 -3.59 -4.34
CA ARG A 97 11.74 -3.60 -2.91
C ARG A 97 11.89 -2.23 -2.28
N ARG A 98 12.94 -1.50 -2.65
CA ARG A 98 13.24 -0.19 -2.07
C ARG A 98 12.26 0.89 -2.53
N GLU A 99 11.92 0.88 -3.82
CA GLU A 99 11.15 1.96 -4.46
C GLU A 99 9.62 1.72 -4.50
N ILE A 100 9.18 0.46 -4.43
CA ILE A 100 7.77 0.07 -4.49
C ILE A 100 7.33 -0.56 -3.17
N GLN A 101 6.86 0.26 -2.24
CA GLN A 101 6.56 -0.16 -0.86
C GLN A 101 5.12 -0.65 -0.63
N ASP A 102 4.23 -0.54 -1.64
CA ASP A 102 2.81 -0.93 -1.60
C ASP A 102 2.53 -2.25 -2.36
N ILE A 103 3.50 -3.18 -2.38
CA ILE A 103 3.33 -4.49 -3.04
C ILE A 103 2.36 -5.35 -2.23
N ALA A 104 2.53 -5.39 -0.91
CA ALA A 104 1.54 -5.89 0.04
C ALA A 104 0.80 -4.70 0.67
N GLY A 105 -0.52 -4.78 0.68
CA GLY A 105 -1.38 -3.75 1.26
C GLY A 105 -2.43 -4.38 2.18
N VAL A 106 -2.52 -3.88 3.40
CA VAL A 106 -3.57 -4.21 4.38
C VAL A 106 -4.39 -2.96 4.65
N ARG A 107 -5.71 -3.10 4.68
CA ARG A 107 -6.63 -2.04 5.06
C ARG A 107 -7.41 -2.47 6.28
N VAL A 108 -7.37 -1.61 7.29
CA VAL A 108 -8.05 -1.78 8.58
C VAL A 108 -9.14 -0.73 8.67
N THR A 109 -10.40 -1.19 8.66
CA THR A 109 -11.57 -0.33 8.86
C THR A 109 -11.97 -0.39 10.32
N CYS A 110 -12.03 0.77 10.95
CA CYS A 110 -12.30 0.97 12.36
C CYS A 110 -13.66 1.65 12.56
N ALA A 111 -14.24 1.50 13.75
CA ALA A 111 -15.50 2.15 14.09
C ALA A 111 -15.34 3.68 14.16
N PHE A 112 -14.28 4.16 14.85
CA PHE A 112 -14.08 5.59 15.06
C PHE A 112 -12.66 6.08 14.72
N ILE A 113 -12.51 7.40 14.60
CA ILE A 113 -11.22 8.05 14.32
C ILE A 113 -10.18 7.76 15.42
N ARG A 114 -10.58 7.73 16.70
CA ARG A 114 -9.64 7.38 17.79
C ARG A 114 -9.15 5.94 17.69
N ASP A 115 -9.99 5.02 17.22
CA ASP A 115 -9.62 3.62 17.03
C ASP A 115 -8.55 3.45 15.95
N VAL A 116 -8.58 4.29 14.90
CA VAL A 116 -7.53 4.34 13.88
C VAL A 116 -6.17 4.59 14.53
N TYR A 117 -6.04 5.64 15.34
CA TYR A 117 -4.79 5.97 16.02
C TYR A 117 -4.40 4.94 17.08
N ARG A 118 -5.37 4.40 17.82
CA ARG A 118 -5.13 3.39 18.85
C ARG A 118 -4.59 2.10 18.24
N LEU A 119 -5.20 1.60 17.17
CA LEU A 119 -4.76 0.39 16.48
C LEU A 119 -3.41 0.57 15.79
N PHE A 120 -3.19 1.74 15.18
CA PHE A 120 -1.86 2.10 14.67
C PHE A 120 -0.82 2.01 15.80
N GLY A 121 -1.09 2.61 16.96
CA GLY A 121 -0.19 2.57 18.11
C GLY A 121 0.07 1.14 18.61
N LEU A 122 -0.97 0.33 18.79
CA LEU A 122 -0.84 -1.04 19.28
C LEU A 122 -0.10 -1.95 18.31
N LEU A 123 -0.32 -1.81 17.00
CA LEU A 123 0.39 -2.60 16.00
C LEU A 123 1.87 -2.20 15.93
N THR A 124 2.17 -0.90 16.01
CA THR A 124 3.54 -0.37 15.86
C THR A 124 4.37 -0.39 17.13
N GLN A 125 3.76 -0.63 18.29
CA GLN A 125 4.46 -0.90 19.55
C GLN A 125 5.00 -2.34 19.66
N GLN A 126 4.64 -3.24 18.75
CA GLN A 126 5.18 -4.60 18.75
C GLN A 126 6.67 -4.58 18.38
N ASP A 127 7.50 -5.28 19.17
CA ASP A 127 8.97 -5.25 19.09
C ASP A 127 9.55 -5.65 17.71
N ASP A 128 8.78 -6.38 16.91
CA ASP A 128 9.17 -6.89 15.60
C ASP A 128 8.64 -6.06 14.43
N ILE A 129 7.91 -4.98 14.68
CA ILE A 129 7.40 -4.06 13.66
C ILE A 129 8.23 -2.77 13.66
N THR A 130 8.73 -2.39 12.49
CA THR A 130 9.41 -1.09 12.32
C THR A 130 8.61 -0.17 11.40
N VAL A 131 8.30 1.04 11.86
CA VAL A 131 7.61 2.04 11.05
C VAL A 131 8.62 2.73 10.12
N LEU A 132 8.42 2.60 8.81
CA LEU A 132 9.28 3.19 7.79
C LEU A 132 8.78 4.57 7.32
N GLU A 133 7.46 4.75 7.27
CA GLU A 133 6.82 5.98 6.82
C GLU A 133 5.40 6.07 7.36
N VAL A 134 4.95 7.29 7.67
CA VAL A 134 3.55 7.58 8.02
C VAL A 134 3.09 8.82 7.26
N GLU A 135 1.94 8.70 6.61
CA GLU A 135 1.22 9.81 5.98
C GLU A 135 -0.16 9.93 6.64
N ASP A 136 -0.36 11.00 7.41
CA ASP A 136 -1.62 11.25 8.11
C ASP A 136 -2.56 12.13 7.29
N TYR A 137 -3.37 11.49 6.44
CA TYR A 137 -4.41 12.20 5.68
C TYR A 137 -5.70 12.41 6.48
N ILE A 138 -5.76 11.99 7.74
CA ILE A 138 -6.88 12.32 8.63
C ILE A 138 -6.67 13.74 9.15
N GLU A 139 -5.47 14.03 9.67
CA GLU A 139 -5.06 15.36 10.11
C GLU A 139 -4.82 16.31 8.94
N HIS A 140 -4.23 15.83 7.84
CA HIS A 140 -3.96 16.61 6.64
C HIS A 140 -4.59 15.98 5.38
N PRO A 141 -5.92 16.11 5.20
CA PRO A 141 -6.63 15.54 4.05
C PRO A 141 -6.08 16.03 2.71
N LYS A 142 -6.19 15.19 1.67
CA LYS A 142 -5.86 15.62 0.30
C LYS A 142 -6.92 16.61 -0.21
N ASP A 143 -6.57 17.36 -1.25
CA ASP A 143 -7.44 18.38 -1.84
C ASP A 143 -8.81 17.85 -2.30
N ASN A 144 -8.87 16.59 -2.73
CA ASN A 144 -10.09 15.91 -3.14
C ASN A 144 -10.98 15.44 -1.98
N GLY A 145 -10.59 15.66 -0.72
CA GLY A 145 -11.32 15.22 0.48
C GLY A 145 -10.91 13.84 1.00
N TYR A 146 -9.93 13.18 0.37
CA TYR A 146 -9.46 11.87 0.80
C TYR A 146 -8.83 11.92 2.21
N LYS A 147 -9.28 11.00 3.08
CA LYS A 147 -8.77 10.78 4.44
C LYS A 147 -8.44 9.32 4.71
N SER A 148 -7.31 9.06 5.36
CA SER A 148 -6.82 7.76 5.82
C SER A 148 -5.50 7.97 6.57
N LEU A 149 -5.17 7.13 7.54
CA LEU A 149 -3.82 7.07 8.07
C LEU A 149 -3.05 5.97 7.34
N HIS A 150 -1.96 6.32 6.66
CA HIS A 150 -1.12 5.38 5.91
C HIS A 150 0.18 5.14 6.65
N ALA A 151 0.55 3.88 6.83
CA ALA A 151 1.82 3.49 7.43
C ALA A 151 2.52 2.46 6.55
N ILE A 152 3.79 2.69 6.23
CA ILE A 152 4.65 1.67 5.64
C ILE A 152 5.40 0.99 6.78
N LEU A 153 5.16 -0.30 6.98
CA LEU A 153 5.76 -1.10 8.05
C LEU A 153 6.79 -2.07 7.46
N SER A 154 7.93 -2.23 8.12
CA SER A 154 8.88 -3.31 7.84
C SER A 154 8.55 -4.49 8.74
N VAL A 155 8.26 -5.64 8.11
CA VAL A 155 7.79 -6.86 8.78
C VAL A 155 8.77 -7.99 8.53
N PRO A 156 9.31 -8.65 9.57
CA PRO A 156 10.23 -9.76 9.41
C PRO A 156 9.48 -11.02 8.96
N VAL A 157 9.93 -11.62 7.87
CA VAL A 157 9.46 -12.92 7.37
C VAL A 157 10.57 -13.94 7.52
N TYR A 158 10.27 -15.04 8.20
CA TYR A 158 11.24 -16.12 8.44
C TYR A 158 11.02 -17.25 7.43
N LEU A 159 11.91 -17.32 6.43
CA LEU A 159 11.91 -18.36 5.41
C LEU A 159 12.98 -19.42 5.70
N SER A 160 12.95 -20.52 4.94
CA SER A 160 13.99 -21.55 4.98
C SER A 160 15.39 -21.02 4.63
N SER A 161 15.46 -19.89 3.94
CA SER A 161 16.70 -19.17 3.60
C SER A 161 17.16 -18.16 4.66
N GLY A 162 16.42 -18.00 5.75
CA GLY A 162 16.65 -16.98 6.76
C GLY A 162 15.60 -15.87 6.76
N ARG A 163 15.85 -14.85 7.59
CA ARG A 163 14.98 -13.70 7.80
C ARG A 163 15.10 -12.70 6.63
N VAL A 164 13.96 -12.21 6.15
CA VAL A 164 13.87 -11.10 5.20
C VAL A 164 12.88 -10.09 5.75
N ASP A 165 13.30 -8.82 5.84
CA ASP A 165 12.40 -7.74 6.22
C ASP A 165 11.67 -7.21 4.97
N VAL A 166 10.34 -7.15 5.05
CA VAL A 166 9.47 -6.88 3.91
C VAL A 166 8.59 -5.66 4.21
N PRO A 167 8.55 -4.65 3.32
CA PRO A 167 7.65 -3.52 3.49
C PRO A 167 6.19 -3.92 3.21
N VAL A 168 5.29 -3.52 4.10
CA VAL A 168 3.83 -3.69 3.97
C VAL A 168 3.18 -2.34 4.21
N GLU A 169 2.33 -1.90 3.28
CA GLU A 169 1.49 -0.72 3.48
C GLU A 169 0.26 -1.11 4.29
N VAL A 170 0.04 -0.45 5.42
CA VAL A 170 -1.16 -0.58 6.25
C VAL A 170 -1.93 0.73 6.22
N GLN A 171 -3.19 0.68 5.79
CA GLN A 171 -4.09 1.83 5.71
C GLN A 171 -5.17 1.70 6.77
N PHE A 172 -5.20 2.61 7.73
CA PHE A 172 -6.23 2.69 8.76
C PHE A 172 -7.28 3.74 8.36
N ARG A 173 -8.55 3.37 8.48
CA ARG A 173 -9.71 4.18 8.06
C ARG A 173 -10.88 3.97 9.00
N THR A 174 -11.80 4.93 9.04
CA THR A 174 -13.17 4.68 9.54
C THR A 174 -14.02 4.03 8.45
N ILE A 175 -15.22 3.56 8.83
CA ILE A 175 -16.23 3.09 7.87
C ILE A 175 -16.53 4.15 6.81
N ALA A 176 -16.74 5.41 7.22
CA ALA A 176 -17.10 6.49 6.30
C ALA A 176 -15.96 6.83 5.33
N MET A 177 -14.71 6.86 5.82
CA MET A 177 -13.52 7.05 4.99
C MET A 177 -13.36 5.93 3.95
N ASP A 178 -13.55 4.67 4.37
CA ASP A 178 -13.41 3.53 3.45
C ASP A 178 -14.51 3.50 2.38
N PHE A 179 -15.74 3.80 2.78
CA PHE A 179 -16.87 3.93 1.85
C PHE A 179 -16.59 4.99 0.79
N TRP A 180 -16.22 6.21 1.22
CA TRP A 180 -15.95 7.32 0.31
C TRP A 180 -14.78 7.01 -0.64
N ALA A 181 -13.65 6.55 -0.11
CA ALA A 181 -12.46 6.27 -0.90
C ALA A 181 -12.68 5.11 -1.89
N SER A 182 -13.49 4.12 -1.53
CA SER A 182 -13.85 3.01 -2.41
C SER A 182 -14.75 3.46 -3.56
N LEU A 183 -15.65 4.41 -3.32
CA LEU A 183 -16.51 4.99 -4.36
C LEU A 183 -15.72 5.91 -5.29
N GLU A 184 -14.91 6.82 -4.73
CA GLU A 184 -14.04 7.73 -5.49
C GLU A 184 -13.13 6.93 -6.44
N HIS A 185 -12.46 5.89 -5.93
CA HIS A 185 -11.55 5.08 -6.75
C HIS A 185 -12.28 4.38 -7.90
N LYS A 186 -13.50 3.88 -7.68
CA LYS A 186 -14.31 3.24 -8.73
C LYS A 186 -14.70 4.25 -9.82
N ILE A 187 -15.08 5.46 -9.43
CA ILE A 187 -15.42 6.55 -10.37
C ILE A 187 -14.18 6.91 -11.18
N TYR A 188 -13.06 7.22 -10.52
CA TYR A 188 -11.81 7.57 -11.20
C TYR A 188 -11.35 6.52 -12.21
N TYR A 189 -11.45 5.23 -11.85
CA TYR A 189 -11.09 4.15 -12.75
C TYR A 189 -12.03 4.05 -13.96
N LYS A 190 -13.35 4.13 -13.74
CA LYS A 190 -14.36 4.05 -14.80
C LYS A 190 -14.21 5.18 -15.83
N TYR A 191 -13.84 6.39 -15.38
CA TYR A 191 -13.67 7.56 -16.25
C TYR A 191 -12.23 7.73 -16.76
N GLN A 192 -11.37 6.71 -16.69
CA GLN A 192 -9.96 6.79 -17.13
C GLN A 192 -9.22 8.01 -16.56
N ARG A 193 -9.55 8.42 -15.32
CA ARG A 193 -9.03 9.61 -14.64
C ARG A 193 -9.40 10.97 -15.26
N GLN A 194 -10.39 11.00 -16.16
CA GLN A 194 -10.98 12.22 -16.70
C GLN A 194 -12.33 12.49 -16.03
N VAL A 195 -12.29 12.79 -14.74
CA VAL A 195 -13.50 13.11 -13.96
C VAL A 195 -13.83 14.60 -14.13
N PRO A 196 -15.07 14.99 -14.50
CA PRO A 196 -15.46 16.39 -14.59
C PRO A 196 -15.27 17.14 -13.27
N GLU A 197 -14.89 18.43 -13.32
CA GLU A 197 -14.63 19.24 -12.12
C GLU A 197 -15.85 19.33 -11.19
N GLU A 198 -17.06 19.45 -11.75
CA GLU A 198 -18.31 19.47 -10.97
C GLU A 198 -18.48 18.20 -10.14
N MET A 199 -18.17 17.03 -10.71
CA MET A 199 -18.26 15.75 -10.01
C MET A 199 -17.17 15.64 -8.94
N MET A 200 -15.99 16.22 -9.18
CA MET A 200 -14.94 16.29 -8.16
C MET A 200 -15.35 17.15 -6.97
N ALA A 201 -16.04 18.27 -7.22
CA ALA A 201 -16.58 19.13 -6.17
C ALA A 201 -17.67 18.41 -5.35
N GLU A 202 -18.59 17.71 -6.02
CA GLU A 202 -19.61 16.86 -5.37
C GLU A 202 -18.99 15.77 -4.51
N LEU A 203 -17.98 15.05 -5.03
CA LEU A 203 -17.26 14.02 -4.27
C LEU A 203 -16.59 14.62 -3.03
N LYS A 204 -15.96 15.78 -3.14
CA LYS A 204 -15.36 16.47 -2.00
C LYS A 204 -16.40 16.83 -0.94
N GLN A 205 -17.54 17.42 -1.33
CA GLN A 205 -18.63 17.75 -0.39
C GLN A 205 -19.16 16.50 0.33
N ALA A 206 -19.27 15.38 -0.37
CA ALA A 206 -19.65 14.10 0.24
C ALA A 206 -18.58 13.62 1.24
N ALA A 207 -17.29 13.84 0.97
CA ALA A 207 -16.19 13.53 1.88
C ALA A 207 -16.26 14.36 3.17
N ASP A 208 -16.53 15.66 3.02
CA ASP A 208 -16.66 16.60 4.14
C ASP A 208 -17.85 16.22 5.02
N SER A 209 -19.00 15.91 4.40
CA SER A 209 -20.20 15.43 5.12
C SER A 209 -19.95 14.11 5.86
N ALA A 210 -19.21 13.18 5.25
CA ALA A 210 -18.80 11.93 5.89
C ALA A 210 -17.89 12.17 7.09
N ALA A 211 -16.96 13.13 7.00
CA ALA A 211 -16.07 13.48 8.11
C ALA A 211 -16.81 14.16 9.28
N GLU A 212 -17.82 14.99 8.99
CA GLU A 212 -18.69 15.55 10.02
C GLU A 212 -19.47 14.47 10.76
N LEU A 213 -20.00 13.48 10.02
CA LEU A 213 -20.69 12.33 10.60
C LEU A 213 -19.76 11.53 11.51
N ASP A 214 -18.55 11.19 11.06
CA ASP A 214 -17.55 10.49 11.87
C ASP A 214 -17.26 11.23 13.18
N THR A 215 -17.05 12.56 13.10
CA THR A 215 -16.76 13.40 14.26
C THR A 215 -17.92 13.43 15.25
N ARG A 216 -19.15 13.50 14.74
CA ARG A 216 -20.36 13.48 15.55
C ARG A 216 -20.56 12.12 16.23
N MET A 217 -20.39 11.01 15.51
CA MET A 217 -20.54 9.67 16.06
C MET A 217 -19.48 9.38 17.13
N GLN A 218 -18.24 9.78 16.88
CA GLN A 218 -17.16 9.75 17.86
C GLN A 218 -17.53 10.51 19.14
N SER A 219 -18.07 11.72 19.01
CA SER A 219 -18.46 12.55 20.17
C SER A 219 -19.57 11.90 20.99
N LEU A 220 -20.56 11.28 20.34
CA LEU A 220 -21.62 10.53 21.03
C LEU A 220 -21.07 9.29 21.74
N HIS A 221 -20.13 8.56 21.12
CA HIS A 221 -19.50 7.41 21.74
C HIS A 221 -18.77 7.78 23.03
N VAL A 222 -17.98 8.87 23.00
CA VAL A 222 -17.30 9.41 24.19
C VAL A 222 -18.29 9.84 25.28
N GLN A 223 -19.44 10.42 24.93
CA GLN A 223 -20.46 10.79 25.90
C GLN A 223 -21.11 9.57 26.59
N MET A 224 -21.26 8.45 25.89
CA MET A 224 -21.90 7.24 26.43
C MET A 224 -20.93 6.38 27.24
N HIS A 225 -19.67 6.25 26.81
CA HIS A 225 -18.70 5.31 27.37
C HIS A 225 -17.55 5.97 28.13
N GLY A 226 -17.51 7.30 28.18
CA GLY A 226 -16.40 8.07 28.73
C GLY A 226 -15.23 8.22 27.76
N GLU A 227 -14.19 8.91 28.21
CA GLU A 227 -13.03 9.16 27.36
C GLU A 227 -12.07 7.95 27.40
N PRO A 228 -11.76 7.33 26.24
CA PRO A 228 -10.78 6.25 26.21
C PRO A 228 -9.38 6.78 26.54
N PRO A 229 -8.44 5.90 26.96
CA PRO A 229 -7.09 6.30 27.28
C PRO A 229 -6.42 7.06 26.12
N PRO A 230 -5.59 8.07 26.43
CA PRO A 230 -4.94 8.87 25.40
C PRO A 230 -4.00 8.01 24.55
N THR A 231 -4.01 8.26 23.25
CA THR A 231 -3.05 7.69 22.30
C THR A 231 -1.78 8.54 22.29
N SER A 232 -0.61 7.91 22.32
CA SER A 232 0.66 8.64 22.12
C SER A 232 0.67 9.33 20.75
N PRO A 233 1.17 10.58 20.66
CA PRO A 233 1.26 11.28 19.39
C PRO A 233 2.20 10.55 18.43
N ILE A 234 1.92 10.61 17.12
CA ILE A 234 2.78 10.04 16.09
C ILE A 234 4.04 10.90 15.97
N ASN A 235 5.20 10.34 16.33
CA ASN A 235 6.48 11.03 16.22
C ASN A 235 7.05 10.93 14.80
N LEU A 236 6.59 11.82 13.92
CA LEU A 236 7.02 11.86 12.51
C LEU A 236 8.52 12.12 12.34
N GLN A 237 9.16 12.81 13.29
CA GLN A 237 10.60 13.07 13.23
C GLN A 237 11.41 11.79 13.48
N GLU A 238 11.06 11.05 14.53
CA GLU A 238 11.69 9.76 14.84
C GLU A 238 11.51 8.75 13.70
N ILE A 239 10.33 8.70 13.09
CA ILE A 239 10.07 7.85 11.92
C ILE A 239 10.98 8.24 10.74
N ARG A 240 11.17 9.54 10.48
CA ARG A 240 12.09 10.01 9.42
C ARG A 240 13.54 9.62 9.72
N GLU A 241 13.98 9.76 10.96
CA GLU A 241 15.33 9.36 11.39
C GLU A 241 15.58 7.85 11.23
N VAL A 242 14.59 7.03 11.61
CA VAL A 242 14.62 5.57 11.40
C VAL A 242 14.73 5.23 9.91
N ARG A 243 13.91 5.90 9.07
CA ARG A 243 13.92 5.70 7.61
C ARG A 243 15.28 6.05 7.00
N GLU A 244 15.88 7.17 7.40
CA GLU A 244 17.19 7.58 6.92
C GLU A 244 18.28 6.59 7.33
N ARG A 245 18.23 6.07 8.56
CA ARG A 245 19.18 5.06 9.03
C ARG A 245 19.10 3.78 8.20
N ILE A 246 17.88 3.32 7.89
CA ILE A 246 17.68 2.11 7.08
C ILE A 246 18.13 2.32 5.63
N ARG A 247 17.96 3.52 5.06
CA ARG A 247 18.41 3.83 3.69
C ARG A 247 19.94 3.95 3.53
N ARG A 248 20.69 4.10 4.62
CA ARG A 248 22.17 4.23 4.60
C ARG A 248 22.90 2.89 4.74
N VAL A 249 22.18 1.81 5.05
CA VAL A 249 22.68 0.43 5.17
C VAL A 249 22.36 -0.33 3.89
#